data_AF-A0A7S2VSR7-F1
#
_entry.id   AF-A0A7S2VSR7-F1
#
_cell.length_a   1.000
_cell.length_b   1.000
_cell.length_c   1.000
_cell.angle_alpha   90.00
_cell.angle_beta   90.00
_cell.angle_gamma   90.00
#
_symmetry.space_group_name_H-M   'P 1'
#
loop_
_entity.id
_entity.type
_entity.pdbx_description
1 polymer ?
#
loop_
_entity_poly.entity_id
_entity_poly.type
_entity_poly.pdbx_seq_one_letter_code
_entity_poly.pdbx_strand_id
1 'polypeptide(L)'
;MAFIYQAGCALALLAAAVAPCDATGSLVRREKLMRPNGLQAALEKALKGQAVGRLFAVEASVRPAFEAFPKSALGQIPPVEAFAGIARSYFAKEHGWVLKGLEPYARLGPAQRPSAVPGTKVLRDRAPDVAAALEAIHTSGHGLSLSDVVGTIAVVEHLVVEDAAGLLPAAYTLNNVSMEGEIENQKLHDILESYLLLFRAGSEANPTDFEDHRKLKEAARASDDWSALQAFEGGVVLAARAKGPKYTYDDVRDIVRALALGYGRWQNDECLEMKATLMGLSAGAPGLVPFDVFHAEPAHSSFQFSESAQYLREIGALEEPEDGSAAPQVRIASYMLGPTNCIASLEYHMVCCLSECEAIVGDVEAQAQSPVTSADELARIVQATAPASGAEAPGPLTEEVVAGLQGIVDSSSGVVSLHSSDFRRWMNTAFPNECPLPTASEAAAEDAELVEA
;
A
#
# COMPACT_ATOMS: atom_id res chain seq x y z
N MET A 1 -63.13 58.77 12.78
CA MET A 1 -64.59 58.81 12.58
C MET A 1 -65.05 57.40 12.24
N ALA A 2 -65.92 56.82 13.09
CA ALA A 2 -66.82 55.64 12.91
C ALA A 2 -66.25 54.34 12.29
N PHE A 3 -66.10 53.22 13.03
CA PHE A 3 -67.12 52.18 13.38
C PHE A 3 -67.92 51.69 12.14
N ILE A 4 -67.96 50.40 11.74
CA ILE A 4 -68.69 49.27 12.36
C ILE A 4 -68.33 47.92 11.63
N TYR A 5 -67.90 46.88 12.39
CA TYR A 5 -68.37 45.46 12.50
C TYR A 5 -68.65 44.59 11.25
N GLN A 6 -68.62 43.24 11.23
CA GLN A 6 -68.28 42.14 12.16
C GLN A 6 -68.34 40.80 11.36
N ALA A 7 -67.55 39.80 11.78
CA ALA A 7 -67.90 38.38 11.97
C ALA A 7 -66.59 37.64 12.29
N GLY A 8 -66.33 36.99 13.43
CA GLY A 8 -67.17 36.43 14.48
C GLY A 8 -66.84 34.95 14.61
N CYS A 9 -65.95 34.55 15.53
CA CYS A 9 -66.16 33.49 16.53
C CYS A 9 -64.88 32.92 17.17
N ALA A 10 -64.81 33.15 18.49
CA ALA A 10 -64.47 32.23 19.58
C ALA A 10 -63.12 31.48 19.61
N LEU A 11 -62.23 31.98 20.48
CA LEU A 11 -61.21 31.19 21.16
C LEU A 11 -61.84 30.32 22.26
N ALA A 12 -61.39 29.07 22.36
CA ALA A 12 -61.41 28.28 23.59
C ALA A 12 -60.01 27.70 23.84
N LEU A 13 -59.46 28.01 25.01
CA LEU A 13 -58.21 27.47 25.59
C LEU A 13 -58.43 26.06 26.14
N LEU A 14 -57.44 25.18 26.02
CA LEU A 14 -57.07 24.20 27.06
C LEU A 14 -55.66 23.64 26.83
N ALA A 15 -54.98 23.40 27.95
CA ALA A 15 -53.55 23.22 28.13
C ALA A 15 -52.95 21.91 27.60
N ALA A 16 -51.66 21.95 27.24
CA ALA A 16 -50.77 20.79 27.27
C ALA A 16 -49.39 21.21 27.81
N ALA A 17 -48.86 20.37 28.70
CA ALA A 17 -47.69 20.60 29.54
C ALA A 17 -46.37 20.67 28.76
N VAL A 18 -45.44 21.50 29.25
CA VAL A 18 -44.06 21.61 28.77
C VAL A 18 -43.19 20.64 29.58
N ALA A 19 -42.48 19.75 28.89
CA ALA A 19 -41.31 19.05 29.44
C ALA A 19 -40.06 19.53 28.68
N PRO A 20 -38.88 19.68 29.34
CA PRO A 20 -37.68 20.16 28.68
C PRO A 20 -37.04 19.05 27.83
N CYS A 21 -36.69 19.38 26.59
CA CYS A 21 -35.95 18.50 25.70
C CYS A 21 -34.46 18.83 25.84
N ASP A 22 -33.69 17.94 26.49
CA ASP A 22 -32.24 17.97 26.47
C ASP A 22 -31.75 17.49 25.09
N ALA A 23 -31.01 18.36 24.40
CA ALA A 23 -30.46 18.10 23.09
C ALA A 23 -29.12 17.36 23.20
N THR A 24 -29.16 16.03 23.13
CA THR A 24 -28.03 15.21 22.66
C THR A 24 -28.37 14.69 21.27
N GLY A 25 -27.89 15.39 20.24
CA GLY A 25 -28.06 14.98 18.85
C GLY A 25 -27.13 13.83 18.49
N SER A 26 -27.64 12.59 18.55
CA SER A 26 -27.07 11.44 17.86
C SER A 26 -27.65 11.40 16.44
N LEU A 27 -26.80 11.58 15.43
CA LEU A 27 -27.10 11.27 14.04
C LEU A 27 -26.20 10.13 13.59
N VAL A 28 -26.48 8.93 14.09
CA VAL A 28 -26.12 7.69 13.38
C VAL A 28 -27.36 7.26 12.62
N ARG A 29 -27.32 7.41 11.30
CA ARG A 29 -28.30 6.82 10.40
C ARG A 29 -28.18 5.31 10.58
N ARG A 30 -29.18 4.73 11.24
CA ARG A 30 -29.24 3.32 11.63
C ARG A 30 -29.31 2.46 10.37
N GLU A 31 -28.16 2.05 9.85
CA GLU A 31 -28.09 0.90 8.96
C GLU A 31 -28.78 -0.28 9.65
N LYS A 32 -29.65 -0.93 8.91
CA LYS A 32 -30.40 -2.10 9.37
C LYS A 32 -29.36 -3.13 9.84
N LEU A 33 -29.43 -3.49 11.11
CA LEU A 33 -28.59 -4.52 11.75
C LEU A 33 -28.73 -5.84 10.95
N MET A 34 -27.87 -6.03 9.95
CA MET A 34 -27.53 -7.33 9.41
C MET A 34 -26.82 -8.07 10.55
N ARG A 35 -27.15 -9.35 10.76
CA ARG A 35 -26.36 -10.20 11.67
C ARG A 35 -24.88 -10.06 11.28
N PRO A 36 -23.92 -9.98 12.22
CA PRO A 36 -22.51 -10.04 11.85
C PRO A 36 -22.34 -11.27 10.95
N ASN A 37 -21.90 -11.04 9.72
CA ASN A 37 -21.44 -12.10 8.85
C ASN A 37 -20.32 -12.85 9.61
N GLY A 38 -20.09 -14.13 9.31
CA GLY A 38 -19.04 -14.90 9.98
C GLY A 38 -17.67 -14.20 9.94
N LEU A 39 -17.45 -13.38 8.90
CA LEU A 39 -16.27 -12.55 8.71
C LEU A 39 -16.13 -11.46 9.79
N GLN A 40 -17.13 -10.61 10.03
CA GLN A 40 -17.03 -9.53 11.01
C GLN A 40 -16.73 -10.05 12.42
N ALA A 41 -17.33 -11.18 12.80
CA ALA A 41 -17.03 -11.83 14.08
C ALA A 41 -15.58 -12.36 14.13
N ALA A 42 -15.07 -12.92 13.02
CA ALA A 42 -13.68 -13.37 12.92
C ALA A 42 -12.70 -12.18 12.96
N LEU A 43 -13.03 -11.07 12.30
CA LEU A 43 -12.25 -9.83 12.29
C LEU A 43 -12.22 -9.19 13.68
N GLU A 44 -13.35 -9.06 14.37
CA GLU A 44 -13.41 -8.54 15.75
C GLU A 44 -12.54 -9.36 16.72
N LYS A 45 -12.55 -10.69 16.56
CA LYS A 45 -11.70 -11.59 17.35
C LYS A 45 -10.21 -11.37 17.03
N ALA A 46 -9.86 -11.25 15.77
CA ALA A 46 -8.48 -11.06 15.31
C ALA A 46 -7.92 -9.66 15.64
N LEU A 47 -8.78 -8.65 15.68
CA LEU A 47 -8.44 -7.26 16.01
C LEU A 47 -8.51 -6.96 17.51
N LYS A 48 -8.77 -7.96 18.36
CA LYS A 48 -8.92 -7.73 19.79
C LYS A 48 -7.65 -7.12 20.39
N GLY A 49 -7.76 -5.90 20.92
CA GLY A 49 -6.64 -5.13 21.49
C GLY A 49 -6.00 -4.14 20.51
N GLN A 50 -6.45 -4.09 19.26
CA GLN A 50 -6.05 -3.07 18.30
C GLN A 50 -6.64 -1.70 18.64
N ALA A 51 -5.89 -0.65 18.37
CA ALA A 51 -6.35 0.71 18.55
C ALA A 51 -7.41 1.06 17.49
N VAL A 52 -8.59 1.52 17.94
CA VAL A 52 -9.66 1.98 17.04
C VAL A 52 -9.17 3.07 16.08
N GLY A 53 -8.24 3.93 16.53
CA GLY A 53 -7.60 4.93 15.69
C GLY A 53 -6.87 4.34 14.47
N ARG A 54 -6.33 3.11 14.57
CA ARG A 54 -5.67 2.47 13.44
C ARG A 54 -6.66 2.03 12.37
N LEU A 55 -7.83 1.52 12.76
CA LEU A 55 -8.89 1.17 11.79
C LEU A 55 -9.35 2.40 11.00
N PHE A 56 -9.49 3.56 11.64
CA PHE A 56 -9.81 4.80 10.94
C PHE A 56 -8.70 5.25 9.99
N ALA A 57 -7.43 5.04 10.34
CA ALA A 57 -6.32 5.36 9.44
C ALA A 57 -6.29 4.45 8.21
N VAL A 58 -6.53 3.14 8.41
CA VAL A 58 -6.65 2.17 7.30
C VAL A 58 -7.83 2.55 6.40
N GLU A 59 -9.00 2.82 6.98
CA GLU A 59 -10.19 3.25 6.24
C GLU A 59 -9.96 4.52 5.43
N ALA A 60 -9.29 5.52 6.01
CA ALA A 60 -8.99 6.76 5.31
C ALA A 60 -8.11 6.55 4.07
N SER A 61 -7.16 5.62 4.12
CA SER A 61 -6.28 5.32 2.98
C SER A 61 -6.96 4.42 1.93
N VAL A 62 -7.78 3.46 2.37
CA VAL A 62 -8.42 2.46 1.50
C VAL A 62 -9.70 2.96 0.82
N ARG A 63 -10.41 3.90 1.45
CA ARG A 63 -11.71 4.38 0.97
C ARG A 63 -11.68 4.89 -0.48
N PRO A 64 -10.72 5.72 -0.93
CA PRO A 64 -10.64 6.17 -2.32
C PRO A 64 -10.67 5.01 -3.32
N ALA A 65 -9.78 4.04 -3.16
CA ALA A 65 -9.73 2.85 -3.99
C ALA A 65 -11.05 2.07 -3.92
N PHE A 66 -11.57 1.82 -2.72
CA PHE A 66 -12.87 1.15 -2.55
C PHE A 66 -13.99 1.85 -3.34
N GLU A 67 -14.07 3.18 -3.30
CA GLU A 67 -15.07 3.95 -4.05
C GLU A 67 -14.86 3.89 -5.56
N ALA A 68 -13.62 3.72 -6.03
CA ALA A 68 -13.25 3.56 -7.43
C ALA A 68 -13.46 2.15 -8.01
N PHE A 69 -13.81 1.13 -7.21
CA PHE A 69 -14.21 -0.17 -7.79
C PHE A 69 -15.72 -0.26 -8.11
N PRO A 70 -16.11 -1.02 -9.15
CA PRO A 70 -17.50 -1.38 -9.38
C PRO A 70 -18.11 -2.06 -8.15
N LYS A 71 -19.37 -1.73 -7.84
CA LYS A 71 -20.08 -2.24 -6.67
C LYS A 71 -21.37 -2.92 -7.07
N SER A 72 -21.71 -3.99 -6.36
CA SER A 72 -23.02 -4.61 -6.44
C SER A 72 -24.13 -3.67 -5.95
N ALA A 73 -25.39 -4.04 -6.16
CA ALA A 73 -26.54 -3.31 -5.64
C ALA A 73 -26.54 -3.15 -4.10
N LEU A 74 -25.74 -3.93 -3.39
CA LEU A 74 -25.53 -3.84 -1.94
C LEU A 74 -24.36 -2.93 -1.54
N GLY A 75 -23.70 -2.27 -2.50
CA GLY A 75 -22.52 -1.44 -2.25
C GLY A 75 -21.27 -2.24 -1.92
N GLN A 76 -21.18 -3.48 -2.41
CA GLN A 76 -20.07 -4.40 -2.10
C GLN A 76 -19.19 -4.61 -3.33
N ILE A 77 -17.89 -4.76 -3.12
CA ILE A 77 -16.92 -5.07 -4.18
C ILE A 77 -16.76 -6.59 -4.37
N PRO A 78 -16.30 -7.04 -5.55
CA PRO A 78 -15.88 -8.43 -5.75
C PRO A 78 -14.81 -8.87 -4.72
N PRO A 79 -14.94 -10.08 -4.13
CA PRO A 79 -14.12 -10.47 -2.98
C PRO A 79 -12.69 -10.91 -3.31
N VAL A 80 -12.36 -11.23 -4.56
CA VAL A 80 -11.04 -11.78 -4.91
C VAL A 80 -10.15 -10.68 -5.48
N GLU A 81 -10.38 -10.23 -6.70
CA GLU A 81 -9.42 -9.40 -7.42
C GLU A 81 -9.49 -7.93 -7.01
N ALA A 82 -10.69 -7.35 -6.87
CA ALA A 82 -10.85 -5.98 -6.39
C ALA A 82 -10.27 -5.81 -4.97
N PHE A 83 -10.52 -6.76 -4.07
CA PHE A 83 -9.89 -6.77 -2.75
C PHE A 83 -8.37 -6.91 -2.85
N ALA A 84 -7.86 -7.83 -3.69
CA ALA A 84 -6.42 -8.00 -3.88
C ALA A 84 -5.76 -6.73 -4.42
N GLY A 85 -6.38 -6.04 -5.39
CA GLY A 85 -5.94 -4.74 -5.92
C GLY A 85 -5.83 -3.69 -4.82
N ILE A 86 -6.91 -3.47 -4.06
CA ILE A 86 -6.96 -2.51 -2.95
C ILE A 86 -5.90 -2.84 -1.88
N ALA A 87 -5.79 -4.12 -1.50
CA ALA A 87 -4.82 -4.55 -0.49
C ALA A 87 -3.37 -4.34 -0.99
N ARG A 88 -3.05 -4.74 -2.23
CA ARG A 88 -1.73 -4.51 -2.83
C ARG A 88 -1.38 -3.03 -2.86
N SER A 89 -2.30 -2.19 -3.34
CA SER A 89 -2.13 -0.73 -3.39
C SER A 89 -1.84 -0.16 -2.01
N TYR A 90 -2.66 -0.51 -1.01
CA TYR A 90 -2.49 -0.07 0.37
C TYR A 90 -1.11 -0.44 0.93
N PHE A 91 -0.72 -1.71 0.86
CA PHE A 91 0.53 -2.18 1.45
C PHE A 91 1.77 -1.66 0.71
N ALA A 92 1.71 -1.54 -0.62
CA ALA A 92 2.79 -0.98 -1.42
C ALA A 92 2.96 0.52 -1.17
N LYS A 93 1.87 1.29 -1.16
CA LYS A 93 1.88 2.75 -0.97
C LYS A 93 2.24 3.14 0.47
N GLU A 94 1.59 2.54 1.46
CA GLU A 94 1.77 2.94 2.86
C GLU A 94 3.08 2.41 3.45
N HIS A 95 3.46 1.17 3.11
CA HIS A 95 4.52 0.45 3.81
C HIS A 95 5.67 -0.03 2.92
N GLY A 96 5.55 0.03 1.59
CA GLY A 96 6.49 -0.63 0.68
C GLY A 96 6.45 -2.15 0.78
N TRP A 97 5.35 -2.72 1.26
CA TRP A 97 5.24 -4.16 1.49
C TRP A 97 4.66 -4.89 0.28
N VAL A 98 5.36 -5.94 -0.14
CA VAL A 98 4.80 -6.96 -1.04
C VAL A 98 4.47 -8.19 -0.21
N LEU A 99 3.17 -8.47 -0.08
CA LEU A 99 2.68 -9.58 0.73
C LEU A 99 2.75 -10.90 -0.02
N LYS A 100 3.23 -11.95 0.67
CA LYS A 100 3.26 -13.28 0.09
C LYS A 100 1.85 -13.87 -0.06
N GLY A 101 1.53 -14.33 -1.25
CA GLY A 101 0.19 -14.75 -1.67
C GLY A 101 -0.68 -13.62 -2.25
N LEU A 102 -0.17 -12.38 -2.34
CA LEU A 102 -0.79 -11.26 -3.06
C LEU A 102 0.24 -10.60 -4.01
N GLU A 103 1.26 -11.31 -4.45
CA GLU A 103 2.23 -10.76 -5.40
C GLU A 103 1.57 -10.48 -6.77
N PRO A 104 2.01 -9.44 -7.51
CA PRO A 104 1.61 -9.25 -8.90
C PRO A 104 1.91 -10.47 -9.77
N TYR A 105 1.09 -10.74 -10.78
CA TYR A 105 1.19 -11.92 -11.64
C TYR A 105 2.57 -12.08 -12.30
N ALA A 106 3.26 -10.97 -12.59
CA ALA A 106 4.62 -10.94 -13.14
C ALA A 106 5.68 -11.58 -12.20
N ARG A 107 5.39 -11.76 -10.91
CA ARG A 107 6.31 -12.35 -9.92
C ARG A 107 6.08 -13.84 -9.66
N LEU A 108 5.07 -14.46 -10.28
CA LEU A 108 4.67 -15.86 -10.04
C LEU A 108 4.89 -16.73 -11.28
N GLY A 109 5.61 -17.85 -11.13
CA GLY A 109 5.70 -18.87 -12.19
C GLY A 109 4.34 -19.55 -12.45
N PRO A 110 4.14 -20.22 -13.61
CA PRO A 110 2.85 -20.81 -14.01
C PRO A 110 2.22 -21.80 -13.01
N ALA A 111 3.04 -22.43 -12.15
CA ALA A 111 2.65 -23.40 -11.15
C ALA A 111 2.36 -22.80 -9.75
N GLN A 112 2.55 -21.48 -9.57
CA GLN A 112 2.42 -20.77 -8.29
C GLN A 112 1.24 -19.80 -8.27
N ARG A 113 0.30 -19.95 -9.22
CA ARG A 113 -0.93 -19.17 -9.27
C ARG A 113 -1.69 -19.36 -7.94
N PRO A 114 -2.08 -18.28 -7.24
CA PRO A 114 -2.83 -18.41 -6.00
C PRO A 114 -4.11 -19.21 -6.26
N SER A 115 -4.41 -20.16 -5.37
CA SER A 115 -5.77 -20.70 -5.25
C SER A 115 -6.70 -19.56 -4.86
N ALA A 116 -7.91 -19.55 -5.43
CA ALA A 116 -8.96 -18.52 -5.41
C ALA A 116 -9.47 -18.03 -4.03
N VAL A 117 -8.72 -18.29 -2.96
CA VAL A 117 -9.02 -17.73 -1.63
C VAL A 117 -8.54 -16.28 -1.60
N PRO A 118 -9.41 -15.30 -1.27
CA PRO A 118 -8.97 -13.97 -0.87
C PRO A 118 -8.11 -14.10 0.40
N GLY A 119 -6.80 -14.21 0.26
CA GLY A 119 -5.98 -14.58 1.41
C GLY A 119 -4.49 -14.54 1.16
N THR A 120 -3.84 -13.62 1.86
CA THR A 120 -2.39 -13.62 2.07
C THR A 120 -1.98 -14.90 2.81
N LYS A 121 -0.72 -15.34 2.65
CA LYS A 121 -0.16 -16.47 3.41
C LYS A 121 -0.34 -16.28 4.92
N VAL A 122 -0.20 -15.04 5.41
CA VAL A 122 -0.35 -14.71 6.84
C VAL A 122 -1.76 -14.98 7.37
N LEU A 123 -2.81 -14.73 6.59
CA LEU A 123 -4.18 -15.04 7.04
C LEU A 123 -4.38 -16.54 7.19
N ARG A 124 -3.90 -17.34 6.24
CA ARG A 124 -4.02 -18.81 6.32
C ARG A 124 -3.30 -19.37 7.54
N ASP A 125 -2.11 -18.84 7.83
CA ASP A 125 -1.24 -19.37 8.88
C ASP A 125 -1.60 -18.85 10.28
N ARG A 126 -2.00 -17.58 10.39
CA ARG A 126 -2.16 -16.87 11.68
C ARG A 126 -3.60 -16.46 12.01
N ALA A 127 -4.51 -16.44 11.04
CA ALA A 127 -5.93 -16.13 11.24
C ALA A 127 -6.86 -17.02 10.38
N PRO A 128 -6.81 -18.36 10.56
CA PRO A 128 -7.54 -19.30 9.71
C PRO A 128 -9.06 -19.08 9.75
N ASP A 129 -9.61 -18.58 10.85
CA ASP A 129 -11.04 -18.22 10.97
C ASP A 129 -11.43 -17.10 9.99
N VAL A 130 -10.54 -16.10 9.81
CA VAL A 130 -10.75 -14.98 8.86
C VAL A 130 -10.62 -15.50 7.44
N ALA A 131 -9.58 -16.29 7.15
CA ALA A 131 -9.36 -16.89 5.83
C ALA A 131 -10.55 -17.76 5.40
N ALA A 132 -11.07 -18.60 6.30
CA ALA A 132 -12.23 -19.44 6.02
C ALA A 132 -13.52 -18.62 5.81
N ALA A 133 -13.68 -17.51 6.53
CA ALA A 133 -14.82 -16.62 6.34
C ALA A 133 -14.79 -15.86 5.00
N LEU A 134 -13.61 -15.43 4.56
CA LEU A 134 -13.43 -14.83 3.23
C LEU A 134 -13.73 -15.84 2.11
N GLU A 135 -13.25 -17.08 2.25
CA GLU A 135 -13.56 -18.16 1.31
C GLU A 135 -15.06 -18.46 1.24
N ALA A 136 -15.75 -18.46 2.39
CA ALA A 136 -17.20 -18.64 2.43
C ALA A 136 -17.95 -17.50 1.72
N ILE A 137 -17.47 -16.26 1.83
CA ILE A 137 -18.04 -15.12 1.10
C ILE A 137 -17.85 -15.30 -0.40
N HIS A 138 -16.63 -15.60 -0.84
CA HIS A 138 -16.31 -15.82 -2.25
C HIS A 138 -17.17 -16.93 -2.86
N THR A 139 -17.17 -18.13 -2.25
CA THR A 139 -17.94 -19.29 -2.74
C THR A 139 -19.46 -19.08 -2.73
N SER A 140 -19.96 -18.17 -1.90
CA SER A 140 -21.39 -17.82 -1.84
C SER A 140 -21.80 -16.71 -2.83
N GLY A 141 -20.86 -16.15 -3.59
CA GLY A 141 -21.10 -15.05 -4.53
C GLY A 141 -21.46 -13.71 -3.87
N HIS A 142 -21.18 -13.55 -2.57
CA HIS A 142 -21.35 -12.26 -1.88
C HIS A 142 -20.12 -11.39 -2.08
N GLY A 143 -20.31 -10.07 -2.12
CA GLY A 143 -19.21 -9.11 -2.15
C GLY A 143 -18.74 -8.72 -0.75
N LEU A 144 -17.67 -7.93 -0.71
CA LEU A 144 -17.13 -7.33 0.52
C LEU A 144 -17.61 -5.90 0.70
N SER A 145 -18.09 -5.57 1.90
CA SER A 145 -18.33 -4.18 2.30
C SER A 145 -17.02 -3.46 2.63
N LEU A 146 -17.04 -2.13 2.72
CA LEU A 146 -15.88 -1.37 3.16
C LEU A 146 -15.37 -1.82 4.54
N SER A 147 -16.27 -2.15 5.48
CA SER A 147 -15.89 -2.67 6.80
C SER A 147 -15.15 -4.01 6.70
N ASP A 148 -15.61 -4.90 5.81
CA ASP A 148 -14.94 -6.19 5.58
C ASP A 148 -13.52 -5.97 5.03
N VAL A 149 -13.36 -5.05 4.07
CA VAL A 149 -12.06 -4.70 3.45
C VAL A 149 -11.10 -4.09 4.48
N VAL A 150 -11.56 -3.05 5.19
CA VAL A 150 -10.76 -2.35 6.22
C VAL A 150 -10.35 -3.29 7.32
N GLY A 151 -11.29 -4.07 7.85
CA GLY A 151 -10.99 -5.02 8.92
C GLY A 151 -10.01 -6.10 8.47
N THR A 152 -10.14 -6.62 7.25
CA THR A 152 -9.22 -7.62 6.72
C THR A 152 -7.81 -7.04 6.52
N ILE A 153 -7.67 -5.85 5.93
CA ILE A 153 -6.37 -5.17 5.78
C ILE A 153 -5.74 -4.90 7.13
N ALA A 154 -6.50 -4.41 8.12
CA ALA A 154 -6.00 -4.16 9.46
C ALA A 154 -5.54 -5.43 10.18
N VAL A 155 -6.24 -6.56 10.00
CA VAL A 155 -5.81 -7.86 10.51
C VAL A 155 -4.49 -8.29 9.86
N VAL A 156 -4.39 -8.23 8.53
CA VAL A 156 -3.18 -8.59 7.80
C VAL A 156 -1.99 -7.76 8.27
N GLU A 157 -2.16 -6.44 8.34
CA GLU A 157 -1.13 -5.53 8.82
C GLU A 157 -0.69 -5.86 10.24
N HIS A 158 -1.65 -6.02 11.15
CA HIS A 158 -1.34 -6.40 12.53
C HIS A 158 -0.51 -7.68 12.59
N LEU A 159 -0.93 -8.74 11.88
CA LEU A 159 -0.26 -10.04 11.91
C LEU A 159 1.16 -9.98 11.30
N VAL A 160 1.34 -9.21 10.23
CA VAL A 160 2.67 -8.98 9.62
C VAL A 160 3.59 -8.26 10.59
N VAL A 161 3.08 -7.25 11.28
CA VAL A 161 3.85 -6.48 12.28
C VAL A 161 4.18 -7.31 13.52
N GLU A 162 3.26 -8.19 13.97
CA GLU A 162 3.56 -9.12 15.06
C GLU A 162 4.64 -10.14 14.68
N ASP A 163 4.61 -10.65 13.45
CA ASP A 163 5.63 -11.56 12.97
C ASP A 163 7.01 -10.89 12.91
N ALA A 164 7.06 -9.65 12.39
CA ALA A 164 8.26 -8.83 12.41
C ALA A 164 8.77 -8.56 13.84
N ALA A 165 7.87 -8.31 14.80
CA ALA A 165 8.22 -8.15 16.21
C ALA A 165 8.76 -9.45 16.84
N GLY A 166 8.52 -10.60 16.23
CA GLY A 166 9.06 -11.91 16.62
C GLY A 166 10.59 -12.00 16.57
N LEU A 167 11.28 -11.06 15.90
CA LEU A 167 12.74 -10.96 15.91
C LEU A 167 13.31 -10.32 17.19
N LEU A 168 12.48 -9.64 17.99
CA LEU A 168 12.94 -8.91 19.17
C LEU A 168 13.66 -9.78 20.22
N PRO A 169 13.21 -11.01 20.57
CA PRO A 169 13.93 -11.87 21.51
C PRO A 169 15.36 -12.19 21.06
N ALA A 170 15.59 -12.35 19.75
CA ALA A 170 16.92 -12.56 19.20
C ALA A 170 17.79 -11.31 19.38
N ALA A 171 17.24 -10.12 19.12
CA ALA A 171 17.96 -8.86 19.35
C ALA A 171 18.37 -8.68 20.82
N TYR A 172 17.51 -8.99 21.79
CA TYR A 172 17.87 -9.00 23.22
C TYR A 172 19.01 -9.98 23.51
N THR A 173 18.90 -11.20 22.98
CA THR A 173 19.87 -12.28 23.15
C THR A 173 21.24 -11.87 22.62
N LEU A 174 21.31 -11.35 21.39
CA LEU A 174 22.55 -10.90 20.75
C LEU A 174 23.25 -9.75 21.50
N ASN A 175 22.50 -8.94 22.25
CA ASN A 175 23.06 -7.87 23.09
C ASN A 175 23.32 -8.30 24.54
N ASN A 176 23.09 -9.58 24.88
CA ASN A 176 23.24 -10.11 26.25
C ASN A 176 22.43 -9.30 27.28
N VAL A 177 21.20 -8.92 26.92
CA VAL A 177 20.27 -8.19 27.79
C VAL A 177 19.07 -9.08 28.14
N SER A 178 18.70 -9.12 29.42
CA SER A 178 17.50 -9.84 29.85
C SER A 178 16.24 -9.15 29.32
N MET A 179 15.25 -9.94 28.90
CA MET A 179 13.91 -9.46 28.58
C MET A 179 13.07 -9.18 29.85
N GLU A 180 13.57 -9.59 31.02
CA GLU A 180 12.94 -9.31 32.31
C GLU A 180 13.38 -7.96 32.88
N GLY A 181 12.41 -7.19 33.38
CA GLY A 181 12.64 -5.89 34.01
C GLY A 181 12.63 -4.72 33.01
N GLU A 182 13.28 -3.63 33.41
CA GLU A 182 13.36 -2.39 32.64
C GLU A 182 14.78 -2.15 32.13
N ILE A 183 14.90 -1.59 30.93
CA ILE A 183 16.18 -1.19 30.34
C ILE A 183 16.29 0.33 30.24
N GLU A 184 17.52 0.83 30.26
CA GLU A 184 17.85 2.25 30.05
C GLU A 184 18.05 2.54 28.57
N ASN A 185 18.01 3.84 28.23
CA ASN A 185 18.03 4.32 26.85
C ASN A 185 19.23 3.81 26.02
N GLN A 186 20.42 3.70 26.62
CA GLN A 186 21.59 3.21 25.87
C GLN A 186 21.41 1.76 25.40
N LYS A 187 20.90 0.89 26.28
CA LYS A 187 20.64 -0.52 25.94
C LYS A 187 19.49 -0.66 24.95
N LEU A 188 18.51 0.24 25.02
CA LEU A 188 17.41 0.29 24.06
C LEU A 188 17.96 0.46 22.64
N HIS A 189 18.75 1.50 22.38
CA HIS A 189 19.33 1.76 21.06
C HIS A 189 20.17 0.56 20.58
N ASP A 190 20.98 -0.04 21.45
CA ASP A 190 21.77 -1.23 21.10
C ASP A 190 20.90 -2.42 20.64
N ILE A 191 19.77 -2.66 21.31
CA ILE A 191 18.81 -3.70 20.95
C ILE A 191 18.10 -3.36 19.64
N LEU A 192 17.64 -2.12 19.47
CA LEU A 192 16.90 -1.69 18.28
C LEU A 192 17.78 -1.70 17.01
N GLU A 193 19.04 -1.31 17.12
CA GLU A 193 20.02 -1.46 16.04
C GLU A 193 20.18 -2.93 15.64
N SER A 194 20.24 -3.84 16.62
CA SER A 194 20.35 -5.27 16.33
C SER A 194 19.08 -5.83 15.71
N TYR A 195 17.92 -5.36 16.16
CA TYR A 195 16.63 -5.68 15.56
C TYR A 195 16.57 -5.24 14.10
N LEU A 196 16.98 -4.00 13.78
CA LEU A 196 16.94 -3.47 12.41
C LEU A 196 17.90 -4.21 11.47
N LEU A 197 19.07 -4.65 11.96
CA LEU A 197 19.99 -5.49 11.20
C LEU A 197 19.40 -6.87 10.90
N LEU A 198 18.78 -7.51 11.89
CA LEU A 198 18.08 -8.79 11.69
C LEU A 198 16.89 -8.62 10.73
N PHE A 199 16.13 -7.54 10.88
CA PHE A 199 14.99 -7.23 10.03
C PHE A 199 15.43 -7.02 8.57
N ARG A 200 16.50 -6.25 8.33
CA ARG A 200 17.07 -6.04 7.00
C ARG A 200 17.55 -7.34 6.37
N ALA A 201 18.21 -8.21 7.13
CA ALA A 201 18.71 -9.50 6.64
C ALA A 201 17.57 -10.51 6.36
N GLY A 202 16.40 -10.34 6.99
CA GLY A 202 15.23 -11.18 6.75
C GLY A 202 15.51 -12.68 6.94
N SER A 203 15.12 -13.51 5.98
CA SER A 203 15.31 -14.96 6.01
C SER A 203 16.77 -15.42 5.99
N GLU A 204 17.72 -14.54 5.62
CA GLU A 204 19.16 -14.86 5.60
C GLU A 204 19.83 -14.60 6.96
N ALA A 205 19.13 -13.96 7.91
CA ALA A 205 19.66 -13.67 9.22
C ALA A 205 20.00 -14.95 10.00
N ASN A 206 21.19 -14.99 10.63
CA ASN A 206 21.51 -15.98 11.65
C ASN A 206 21.43 -15.33 13.05
N PRO A 207 20.26 -15.41 13.73
CA PRO A 207 20.06 -14.77 15.04
C PRO A 207 20.88 -15.42 16.17
N THR A 208 21.65 -16.47 15.89
CA THR A 208 22.45 -17.20 16.89
C THR A 208 23.94 -17.00 16.77
N ASP A 209 24.41 -16.33 15.71
CA ASP A 209 25.84 -16.04 15.53
C ASP A 209 26.18 -14.67 16.13
N PHE A 210 26.58 -14.70 17.40
CA PHE A 210 26.92 -13.49 18.15
C PHE A 210 28.13 -12.76 17.58
N GLU A 211 29.11 -13.50 17.06
CA GLU A 211 30.37 -12.93 16.61
C GLU A 211 30.22 -12.29 15.23
N ASP A 212 29.46 -12.95 14.35
CA ASP A 212 29.10 -12.37 13.06
C ASP A 212 28.21 -11.13 13.24
N HIS A 213 27.17 -11.22 14.09
CA HIS A 213 26.31 -10.07 14.38
C HIS A 213 27.08 -8.88 14.96
N ARG A 214 28.04 -9.13 15.86
CA ARG A 214 28.91 -8.08 16.40
C ARG A 214 29.72 -7.39 15.31
N LYS A 215 30.31 -8.16 14.39
CA LYS A 215 31.06 -7.61 13.25
C LYS A 215 30.16 -6.84 12.29
N LEU A 216 28.97 -7.37 12.00
CA LEU A 216 27.98 -6.69 11.17
C LEU A 216 27.56 -5.36 11.78
N LYS A 217 27.28 -5.33 13.08
CA LYS A 217 26.93 -4.10 13.81
C LYS A 217 28.08 -3.08 13.82
N GLU A 218 29.33 -3.54 13.99
CA GLU A 218 30.52 -2.68 13.91
C GLU A 218 30.73 -2.12 12.50
N ALA A 219 30.55 -2.93 11.47
CA ALA A 219 30.66 -2.50 10.08
C ALA A 219 29.55 -1.51 9.70
N ALA A 220 28.30 -1.79 10.11
CA ALA A 220 27.17 -0.90 9.89
C ALA A 220 27.37 0.46 10.58
N ARG A 221 27.89 0.49 11.81
CA ARG A 221 28.24 1.74 12.51
C ARG A 221 29.31 2.58 11.82
N ALA A 222 30.09 1.97 10.93
CA ALA A 222 31.13 2.64 10.17
C ALA A 222 30.68 3.05 8.77
N SER A 223 29.45 2.70 8.34
CA SER A 223 28.91 3.09 7.03
C SER A 223 28.32 4.50 7.04
N ASP A 224 28.24 5.11 5.86
CA ASP A 224 27.72 6.47 5.70
C ASP A 224 26.21 6.55 6.06
N ASP A 225 25.45 5.50 5.73
CA ASP A 225 24.00 5.42 5.96
C ASP A 225 23.59 5.23 7.43
N TRP A 226 24.56 4.96 8.31
CA TRP A 226 24.28 4.67 9.71
C TRP A 226 23.56 5.81 10.42
N SER A 227 23.95 7.04 10.10
CA SER A 227 23.34 8.24 10.69
C SER A 227 21.85 8.38 10.35
N ALA A 228 21.45 7.96 9.14
CA ALA A 228 20.05 7.95 8.71
C ALA A 228 19.25 6.89 9.47
N LEU A 229 19.82 5.68 9.66
CA LEU A 229 19.21 4.62 10.47
C LEU A 229 18.97 5.08 11.91
N GLN A 230 19.96 5.73 12.54
CA GLN A 230 19.84 6.26 13.90
C GLN A 230 18.79 7.39 14.00
N ALA A 231 18.69 8.25 12.99
CA ALA A 231 17.68 9.30 12.97
C ALA A 231 16.25 8.72 12.87
N PHE A 232 16.07 7.71 12.02
CA PHE A 232 14.81 6.97 11.90
C PHE A 232 14.42 6.29 13.22
N GLU A 233 15.34 5.50 13.80
CA GLU A 233 15.13 4.80 15.07
C GLU A 233 14.84 5.77 16.21
N GLY A 234 15.66 6.81 16.35
CA GLY A 234 15.54 7.83 17.38
C GLY A 234 14.22 8.61 17.29
N GLY A 235 13.69 8.85 16.08
CA GLY A 235 12.39 9.48 15.88
C GLY A 235 11.24 8.66 16.48
N VAL A 236 11.27 7.32 16.29
CA VAL A 236 10.27 6.41 16.85
C VAL A 236 10.40 6.31 18.38
N VAL A 237 11.63 6.19 18.89
CA VAL A 237 11.88 6.18 20.35
C VAL A 237 11.42 7.47 21.01
N LEU A 238 11.65 8.63 20.39
CA LEU A 238 11.21 9.91 20.93
C LEU A 238 9.68 9.97 21.08
N ALA A 239 8.93 9.45 20.10
CA ALA A 239 7.48 9.36 20.18
C ALA A 239 7.01 8.43 21.32
N ALA A 240 7.72 7.32 21.57
CA ALA A 240 7.42 6.39 22.66
C ALA A 240 7.80 6.91 24.05
N ARG A 241 8.80 7.81 24.14
CA ARG A 241 9.36 8.36 25.39
C ARG A 241 8.36 9.12 26.26
N ALA A 242 7.15 9.42 25.75
CA ALA A 242 6.03 9.93 26.55
C ALA A 242 5.71 9.04 27.79
N LYS A 243 6.16 7.78 27.81
CA LYS A 243 5.98 6.83 28.92
C LYS A 243 7.08 6.86 30.01
N GLY A 244 8.21 7.54 29.78
CA GLY A 244 9.33 7.61 30.74
C GLY A 244 10.71 7.28 30.16
N PRO A 245 11.80 7.36 30.96
CA PRO A 245 13.17 7.14 30.49
C PRO A 245 13.63 5.67 30.54
N LYS A 246 12.76 4.76 30.97
CA LYS A 246 13.00 3.33 31.09
C LYS A 246 11.94 2.57 30.31
N TYR A 247 12.32 1.41 29.80
CA TYR A 247 11.49 0.65 28.86
C TYR A 247 11.36 -0.79 29.33
N THR A 248 10.13 -1.27 29.43
CA THR A 248 9.85 -2.71 29.60
C THR A 248 9.98 -3.42 28.26
N TYR A 249 10.03 -4.75 28.26
CA TYR A 249 10.00 -5.53 27.01
C TYR A 249 8.77 -5.18 26.14
N ASP A 250 7.61 -4.97 26.75
CA ASP A 250 6.39 -4.59 26.03
C ASP A 250 6.50 -3.20 25.39
N ASP A 251 7.17 -2.24 26.05
CA ASP A 251 7.45 -0.94 25.45
C ASP A 251 8.40 -1.05 24.25
N VAL A 252 9.44 -1.87 24.36
CA VAL A 252 10.35 -2.12 23.22
C VAL A 252 9.63 -2.85 22.09
N ARG A 253 8.72 -3.78 22.42
CA ARG A 253 7.87 -4.44 21.44
C ARG A 253 7.00 -3.42 20.69
N ASP A 254 6.38 -2.48 21.37
CA ASP A 254 5.60 -1.41 20.73
C ASP A 254 6.48 -0.53 19.82
N ILE A 255 7.71 -0.24 20.23
CA ILE A 255 8.69 0.50 19.41
C ILE A 255 9.04 -0.27 18.14
N VAL A 256 9.38 -1.56 18.23
CA VAL A 256 9.74 -2.35 17.02
C VAL A 256 8.56 -2.53 16.07
N ARG A 257 7.32 -2.60 16.58
CA ARG A 257 6.13 -2.60 15.73
C ARG A 257 6.02 -1.30 14.92
N ALA A 258 6.29 -0.16 15.56
CA ALA A 258 6.31 1.13 14.89
C ALA A 258 7.48 1.27 13.89
N LEU A 259 8.66 0.71 14.22
CA LEU A 259 9.79 0.63 13.30
C LEU A 259 9.43 -0.19 12.06
N ALA A 260 8.86 -1.40 12.23
CA ALA A 260 8.46 -2.25 11.10
C ALA A 260 7.45 -1.56 10.17
N LEU A 261 6.47 -0.85 10.72
CA LEU A 261 5.49 -0.06 9.96
C LEU A 261 6.10 1.10 9.18
N GLY A 262 7.20 1.68 9.68
CA GLY A 262 7.86 2.84 9.08
C GLY A 262 9.06 2.50 8.19
N TYR A 263 9.58 1.28 8.28
CA TYR A 263 10.86 0.90 7.69
C TYR A 263 10.92 1.10 6.18
N GLY A 264 9.87 0.70 5.44
CA GLY A 264 9.83 0.85 3.98
C GLY A 264 9.87 2.31 3.52
N ARG A 265 9.16 3.21 4.22
CA ARG A 265 9.20 4.65 3.92
C ARG A 265 10.59 5.25 4.14
N TRP A 266 11.26 4.83 5.21
CA TRP A 266 12.63 5.28 5.48
C TRP A 266 13.62 4.75 4.43
N GLN A 267 13.52 3.49 4.04
CA GLN A 267 14.39 2.89 3.02
C GLN A 267 14.15 3.43 1.60
N ASN A 268 12.98 4.02 1.35
CA ASN A 268 12.62 4.49 0.02
C ASN A 268 13.54 5.60 -0.51
N ASP A 269 14.28 6.29 0.36
CA ASP A 269 15.25 7.31 -0.08
C ASP A 269 16.31 6.69 -1.01
N GLU A 270 16.82 5.50 -0.71
CA GLU A 270 17.77 4.75 -1.57
C GLU A 270 17.12 4.39 -2.93
N CYS A 271 15.83 4.03 -2.92
CA CYS A 271 15.07 3.77 -4.14
C CYS A 271 14.91 5.01 -5.01
N LEU A 272 14.69 6.19 -4.40
CA LEU A 272 14.58 7.45 -5.14
C LEU A 272 15.91 7.87 -5.77
N GLU A 273 17.03 7.67 -5.05
CA GLU A 273 18.37 7.89 -5.60
C GLU A 273 18.70 6.94 -6.76
N MET A 274 18.34 5.65 -6.62
CA MET A 274 18.48 4.66 -7.69
C MET A 274 17.66 5.05 -8.92
N LYS A 275 16.39 5.46 -8.73
CA LYS A 275 15.52 5.93 -9.80
C LYS A 275 16.12 7.15 -10.51
N ALA A 276 16.61 8.14 -9.76
CA ALA A 276 17.26 9.34 -10.31
C ALA A 276 18.49 8.97 -11.16
N THR A 277 19.27 7.99 -10.71
CA THR A 277 20.40 7.45 -11.48
C THR A 277 19.93 6.85 -12.80
N LEU A 278 18.92 5.97 -12.78
CA LEU A 278 18.34 5.38 -14.00
C LEU A 278 17.77 6.43 -14.95
N MET A 279 17.11 7.46 -14.43
CA MET A 279 16.60 8.57 -15.22
C MET A 279 17.73 9.36 -15.88
N GLY A 280 18.89 9.50 -15.22
CA GLY A 280 20.09 10.10 -15.81
C GLY A 280 20.67 9.30 -16.98
N LEU A 281 20.42 7.99 -17.04
CA LEU A 281 20.83 7.11 -18.13
C LEU A 281 19.83 7.09 -19.29
N SER A 282 18.63 7.65 -19.10
CA SER A 282 17.62 7.76 -20.14
C SER A 282 18.09 8.76 -21.20
N ALA A 283 18.46 8.27 -22.38
CA ALA A 283 19.01 9.06 -23.50
C ALA A 283 17.96 9.94 -24.20
N GLY A 284 17.12 10.65 -23.44
CA GLY A 284 16.03 11.49 -23.93
C GLY A 284 14.71 10.74 -24.19
N ALA A 285 14.60 9.48 -23.79
CA ALA A 285 13.38 8.66 -23.89
C ALA A 285 12.81 8.38 -22.49
N PRO A 286 11.90 9.23 -21.97
CA PRO A 286 11.40 9.13 -20.59
C PRO A 286 10.96 7.71 -20.21
N GLY A 287 11.37 7.25 -19.03
CA GLY A 287 11.03 5.91 -18.52
C GLY A 287 11.81 4.74 -19.11
N LEU A 288 12.69 4.98 -20.09
CA LEU A 288 13.47 3.93 -20.76
C LEU A 288 14.98 4.19 -20.68
N VAL A 289 15.74 3.13 -20.46
CA VAL A 289 17.21 3.11 -20.49
C VAL A 289 17.67 2.07 -21.51
N PRO A 290 18.53 2.40 -22.48
CA PRO A 290 19.10 1.40 -23.38
C PRO A 290 19.77 0.26 -22.60
N PHE A 291 19.51 -1.00 -22.97
CA PHE A 291 19.95 -2.16 -22.21
C PHE A 291 21.49 -2.25 -22.07
N ASP A 292 22.23 -1.82 -23.08
CA ASP A 292 23.69 -1.71 -23.03
C ASP A 292 24.17 -0.63 -22.06
N VAL A 293 23.51 0.53 -22.04
CA VAL A 293 23.78 1.64 -21.10
C VAL A 293 23.45 1.24 -19.66
N PHE A 294 22.33 0.54 -19.44
CA PHE A 294 21.92 0.03 -18.13
C PHE A 294 23.04 -0.80 -17.46
N HIS A 295 23.76 -1.61 -18.24
CA HIS A 295 24.88 -2.42 -17.76
C HIS A 295 26.25 -1.74 -17.82
N ALA A 296 26.34 -0.51 -18.32
CA ALA A 296 27.60 0.18 -18.56
C ALA A 296 28.04 1.10 -17.41
N GLU A 297 27.44 0.96 -16.23
CA GLU A 297 27.81 1.76 -15.06
C GLU A 297 29.27 1.52 -14.62
N PRO A 298 30.04 2.58 -14.33
CA PRO A 298 31.38 2.46 -13.78
C PRO A 298 31.45 1.55 -12.54
N ALA A 299 32.57 0.85 -12.37
CA ALA A 299 32.79 -0.05 -11.22
C ALA A 299 32.74 0.64 -9.84
N HIS A 300 32.76 1.97 -9.79
CA HIS A 300 32.68 2.78 -8.58
C HIS A 300 31.39 3.61 -8.49
N SER A 301 30.40 3.34 -9.34
CA SER A 301 29.05 3.93 -9.19
C SER A 301 28.39 3.44 -7.90
N SER A 302 27.54 4.28 -7.32
CA SER A 302 26.73 3.94 -6.13
C SER A 302 25.77 2.78 -6.41
N PHE A 303 25.30 2.67 -7.66
CA PHE A 303 24.43 1.59 -8.12
C PHE A 303 25.11 0.79 -9.23
N GLN A 304 24.97 -0.53 -9.19
CA GLN A 304 25.43 -1.44 -10.23
C GLN A 304 24.28 -2.32 -10.68
N PHE A 305 23.85 -2.14 -11.92
CA PHE A 305 22.75 -2.89 -12.49
C PHE A 305 23.26 -4.09 -13.28
N SER A 306 22.87 -5.30 -12.86
CA SER A 306 23.47 -6.56 -13.33
C SER A 306 22.45 -7.64 -13.70
N GLU A 307 21.17 -7.30 -13.61
CA GLU A 307 20.06 -8.18 -13.88
C GLU A 307 20.05 -8.69 -15.31
N SER A 308 19.87 -10.00 -15.47
CA SER A 308 19.85 -10.60 -16.81
C SER A 308 18.66 -10.12 -17.64
N ALA A 309 18.81 -10.13 -18.97
CA ALA A 309 17.70 -9.91 -19.90
C ALA A 309 16.53 -10.89 -19.67
N GLN A 310 16.82 -12.12 -19.24
CA GLN A 310 15.78 -13.08 -18.90
C GLN A 310 14.92 -12.57 -17.73
N TYR A 311 15.56 -12.19 -16.63
CA TYR A 311 14.89 -11.65 -15.46
C TYR A 311 14.08 -10.40 -15.80
N LEU A 312 14.68 -9.43 -16.51
CA LEU A 312 14.01 -8.19 -16.87
C LEU A 312 12.78 -8.43 -17.75
N ARG A 313 12.82 -9.44 -18.62
CA ARG A 313 11.65 -9.85 -19.42
C ARG A 313 10.55 -10.47 -18.56
N GLU A 314 10.91 -11.34 -17.61
CA GLU A 314 9.96 -12.00 -16.70
C GLU A 314 9.15 -10.99 -15.88
N ILE A 315 9.81 -9.91 -15.43
CA ILE A 315 9.15 -8.86 -14.62
C ILE A 315 8.52 -7.74 -15.47
N GLY A 316 8.51 -7.86 -16.80
CA GLY A 316 7.96 -6.83 -17.69
C GLY A 316 8.76 -5.52 -17.74
N ALA A 317 10.05 -5.58 -17.38
CA ALA A 317 10.98 -4.45 -17.42
C ALA A 317 11.81 -4.38 -18.70
N LEU A 318 11.84 -5.43 -19.53
CA LEU A 318 12.56 -5.39 -20.81
C LEU A 318 11.58 -5.15 -21.98
N GLU A 319 11.82 -4.07 -22.74
CA GLU A 319 11.15 -3.77 -23.99
C GLU A 319 12.03 -4.24 -25.16
N GLU A 320 11.49 -5.15 -25.98
CA GLU A 320 12.16 -5.71 -27.15
C GLU A 320 11.23 -5.60 -28.36
N PRO A 321 11.61 -4.87 -29.42
CA PRO A 321 10.85 -4.85 -30.67
C PRO A 321 10.80 -6.24 -31.29
N GLU A 322 9.60 -6.73 -31.62
CA GLU A 322 9.40 -8.08 -32.18
C GLU A 322 10.16 -8.30 -33.51
N ASP A 323 10.36 -7.23 -34.27
CA ASP A 323 11.06 -7.25 -35.56
C ASP A 323 12.59 -7.09 -35.43
N GLY A 324 13.09 -6.90 -34.20
CA GLY A 324 14.51 -6.66 -33.94
C GLY A 324 15.05 -5.36 -34.53
N SER A 325 14.17 -4.40 -34.87
CA SER A 325 14.54 -3.15 -35.53
C SER A 325 15.27 -2.16 -34.62
N ALA A 326 15.14 -2.30 -33.29
CA ALA A 326 15.81 -1.46 -32.30
C ALA A 326 16.43 -2.30 -31.17
N ALA A 327 17.39 -1.68 -30.47
CA ALA A 327 18.03 -2.29 -29.31
C ALA A 327 17.03 -2.45 -28.15
N PRO A 328 17.16 -3.50 -27.32
CA PRO A 328 16.36 -3.66 -26.12
C PRO A 328 16.52 -2.48 -25.16
N GLN A 329 15.45 -2.14 -24.45
CA GLN A 329 15.44 -1.06 -23.47
C GLN A 329 14.84 -1.54 -22.15
N VAL A 330 15.34 -1.02 -21.05
CA VAL A 330 14.86 -1.29 -19.69
C VAL A 330 13.87 -0.21 -19.28
N ARG A 331 12.67 -0.61 -18.90
CA ARG A 331 11.62 0.25 -18.35
C ARG A 331 11.88 0.50 -16.87
N ILE A 332 12.15 1.76 -16.53
CA ILE A 332 12.53 2.19 -15.18
C ILE A 332 11.46 1.80 -14.17
N ALA A 333 10.20 2.18 -14.41
CA ALA A 333 9.11 1.92 -13.46
C ALA A 333 8.92 0.42 -13.13
N SER A 334 9.00 -0.44 -14.14
CA SER A 334 8.92 -1.91 -13.94
C SER A 334 10.14 -2.46 -13.22
N TYR A 335 11.35 -1.95 -13.52
CA TYR A 335 12.57 -2.33 -12.81
C TYR A 335 12.51 -1.95 -11.33
N MET A 336 12.14 -0.70 -11.02
CA MET A 336 12.04 -0.20 -9.64
C MET A 336 11.10 -1.05 -8.78
N LEU A 337 10.00 -1.52 -9.36
CA LEU A 337 9.03 -2.41 -8.72
C LEU A 337 9.38 -3.90 -8.91
N GLY A 338 10.59 -4.22 -9.33
CA GLY A 338 11.11 -5.58 -9.48
C GLY A 338 11.50 -6.24 -8.15
N PRO A 339 11.44 -7.59 -8.04
CA PRO A 339 11.88 -8.32 -6.85
C PRO A 339 13.34 -8.08 -6.39
N THR A 340 14.28 -7.72 -7.27
CA THR A 340 15.69 -7.47 -6.89
C THR A 340 15.85 -6.17 -6.10
N ASN A 341 14.85 -5.30 -6.14
CA ASN A 341 14.78 -4.04 -5.39
C ASN A 341 14.02 -4.20 -4.06
N CYS A 342 14.07 -5.41 -3.48
CA CYS A 342 13.51 -5.73 -2.17
C CYS A 342 14.62 -6.23 -1.24
N ILE A 343 14.76 -5.66 -0.04
CA ILE A 343 15.88 -5.95 0.86
C ILE A 343 15.51 -6.85 2.04
N ALA A 344 14.30 -6.71 2.59
CA ALA A 344 13.89 -7.43 3.80
C ALA A 344 12.84 -8.49 3.47
N SER A 345 13.29 -9.68 3.05
CA SER A 345 12.40 -10.82 2.81
C SER A 345 12.12 -11.56 4.11
N LEU A 346 10.93 -11.32 4.69
CA LEU A 346 10.45 -11.96 5.91
C LEU A 346 9.47 -13.08 5.57
N GLU A 347 8.95 -13.78 6.58
CA GLU A 347 8.10 -14.96 6.37
C GLU A 347 6.86 -14.64 5.52
N TYR A 348 6.23 -13.49 5.77
CA TYR A 348 4.95 -13.12 5.16
C TYR A 348 4.99 -11.96 4.16
N HIS A 349 6.09 -11.20 4.13
CA HIS A 349 6.20 -10.03 3.25
C HIS A 349 7.65 -9.75 2.88
N MET A 350 7.82 -8.94 1.84
CA MET A 350 9.09 -8.30 1.49
C MET A 350 8.92 -6.79 1.60
N VAL A 351 9.98 -6.09 2.03
CA VAL A 351 10.05 -4.63 1.89
C VAL A 351 10.76 -4.29 0.59
N CYS A 352 10.08 -3.52 -0.27
CA CYS A 352 10.52 -3.10 -1.59
C CYS A 352 10.36 -1.58 -1.75
N CYS A 353 10.85 -1.03 -2.86
CA CYS A 353 10.59 0.35 -3.24
C CYS A 353 9.09 0.68 -3.26
N LEU A 354 8.73 1.87 -2.78
CA LEU A 354 7.33 2.31 -2.77
C LEU A 354 6.86 2.56 -4.21
N SER A 355 5.59 2.25 -4.46
CA SER A 355 4.98 2.53 -5.76
C SER A 355 4.49 3.97 -5.84
N GLU A 356 5.22 4.80 -6.57
CA GLU A 356 4.77 6.15 -6.94
C GLU A 356 3.51 6.10 -7.80
N CYS A 357 3.36 5.09 -8.66
CA CYS A 357 2.15 4.92 -9.45
C CYS A 357 0.91 4.72 -8.58
N GLU A 358 0.99 3.92 -7.51
CA GLU A 358 -0.14 3.71 -6.58
C GLU A 358 -0.50 5.00 -5.84
N ALA A 359 0.47 5.88 -5.59
CA ALA A 359 0.18 7.21 -5.05
C ALA A 359 -0.60 8.06 -6.05
N ILE A 360 -0.16 8.10 -7.32
CA ILE A 360 -0.82 8.87 -8.39
C ILE A 360 -2.23 8.31 -8.66
N VAL A 361 -2.36 6.99 -8.79
CA VAL A 361 -3.65 6.32 -8.99
C VAL A 361 -4.57 6.59 -7.79
N GLY A 362 -4.06 6.52 -6.56
CA GLY A 362 -4.83 6.87 -5.36
C GLY A 362 -5.39 8.31 -5.39
N ASP A 363 -4.63 9.27 -5.91
CA ASP A 363 -5.11 10.65 -6.09
C ASP A 363 -6.18 10.75 -7.20
N VAL A 364 -6.06 9.95 -8.27
CA VAL A 364 -7.09 9.85 -9.32
C VAL A 364 -8.37 9.26 -8.75
N GLU A 365 -8.29 8.16 -8.02
CA GLU A 365 -9.42 7.49 -7.37
C GLU A 365 -10.13 8.43 -6.37
N ALA A 366 -9.35 9.16 -5.56
CA ALA A 366 -9.86 10.09 -4.56
C ALA A 366 -10.66 11.24 -5.20
N GLN A 367 -10.24 11.72 -6.36
CA GLN A 367 -10.93 12.79 -7.09
C GLN A 367 -12.10 12.29 -7.93
N ALA A 368 -11.96 11.12 -8.56
CA ALA A 368 -13.00 10.55 -9.40
C ALA A 368 -14.18 10.00 -8.58
N GLN A 369 -13.91 9.36 -7.44
CA GLN A 369 -14.90 8.71 -6.57
C GLN A 369 -15.91 7.82 -7.32
N SER A 370 -15.45 7.18 -8.39
CA SER A 370 -16.26 6.42 -9.34
C SER A 370 -15.38 5.44 -10.11
N PRO A 371 -15.90 4.24 -10.45
CA PRO A 371 -15.16 3.27 -11.26
C PRO A 371 -14.92 3.67 -12.71
N VAL A 372 -15.72 4.63 -13.19
CA VAL A 372 -15.58 5.19 -14.52
C VAL A 372 -15.52 6.69 -14.48
N THR A 373 -14.84 7.30 -15.43
CA THR A 373 -14.76 8.75 -15.60
C THR A 373 -14.79 9.15 -17.08
N SER A 374 -15.11 10.40 -17.38
CA SER A 374 -14.97 10.91 -18.75
C SER A 374 -13.50 11.22 -19.06
N ALA A 375 -13.10 11.16 -20.33
CA ALA A 375 -11.74 11.53 -20.76
C ALA A 375 -11.38 12.97 -20.32
N ASP A 376 -12.31 13.92 -20.45
CA ASP A 376 -12.08 15.31 -20.08
C ASP A 376 -11.88 15.50 -18.56
N GLU A 377 -12.63 14.76 -17.74
CA GLU A 377 -12.44 14.76 -16.29
C GLU A 377 -11.13 14.08 -15.90
N LEU A 378 -10.81 12.94 -16.51
CA LEU A 378 -9.54 12.27 -16.24
C LEU A 378 -8.33 13.15 -16.58
N ALA A 379 -8.36 13.83 -17.73
CA ALA A 379 -7.33 14.80 -18.09
C ALA A 379 -7.17 15.91 -17.05
N ARG A 380 -8.29 16.45 -16.54
CA ARG A 380 -8.28 17.50 -15.51
C ARG A 380 -7.70 17.00 -14.19
N ILE A 381 -8.13 15.82 -13.74
CA ILE A 381 -7.64 15.17 -12.51
C ILE A 381 -6.13 14.95 -12.61
N VAL A 382 -5.67 14.28 -13.68
CA VAL A 382 -4.24 13.96 -13.85
C VAL A 382 -3.39 15.23 -13.98
N GLN A 383 -3.88 16.26 -14.68
CA GLN A 383 -3.19 17.55 -14.76
C GLN A 383 -3.07 18.24 -13.39
N ALA A 384 -4.00 18.01 -12.46
CA ALA A 384 -3.97 18.53 -11.10
C ALA A 384 -3.10 17.67 -10.15
N THR A 385 -3.00 16.37 -10.41
CA THR A 385 -2.16 15.43 -9.65
C THR A 385 -0.68 15.53 -10.01
N ALA A 386 -0.35 15.98 -11.24
CA ALA A 386 1.04 16.26 -11.61
C ALA A 386 1.64 17.34 -10.68
N PRO A 387 2.79 17.10 -10.04
CA PRO A 387 3.33 18.01 -9.05
C PRO A 387 3.57 19.41 -9.66
N ALA A 388 3.01 20.43 -9.00
CA ALA A 388 3.17 21.81 -9.41
C ALA A 388 4.61 22.29 -9.17
N SER A 389 5.34 22.53 -10.27
CA SER A 389 6.49 23.45 -10.38
C SER A 389 7.71 23.19 -9.45
N GLY A 390 8.68 22.46 -10.00
CA GLY A 390 10.10 22.45 -9.62
C GLY A 390 10.94 22.21 -10.89
N ALA A 391 12.26 22.42 -10.86
CA ALA A 391 13.12 22.35 -12.06
C ALA A 391 13.12 20.98 -12.78
N GLU A 392 12.50 19.96 -12.19
CA GLU A 392 12.33 18.59 -12.69
C GLU A 392 10.87 18.08 -12.53
N ALA A 393 9.88 18.98 -12.47
CA ALA A 393 8.47 18.57 -12.44
C ALA A 393 7.99 18.15 -13.85
N PRO A 394 7.14 17.12 -13.99
CA PRO A 394 6.45 16.83 -15.23
C PRO A 394 5.72 18.10 -15.69
N GLY A 395 5.98 18.52 -16.93
CA GLY A 395 5.27 19.66 -17.53
C GLY A 395 3.76 19.41 -17.66
N PRO A 396 3.00 20.37 -18.20
CA PRO A 396 1.62 20.10 -18.59
C PRO A 396 1.55 18.84 -19.47
N LEU A 397 0.47 18.07 -19.35
CA LEU A 397 0.27 16.86 -20.16
C LEU A 397 0.49 17.20 -21.64
N THR A 398 1.29 16.39 -22.33
CA THR A 398 1.55 16.62 -23.75
C THR A 398 0.26 16.43 -24.56
N GLU A 399 0.17 17.08 -25.73
CA GLU A 399 -0.96 16.87 -26.64
C GLU A 399 -1.15 15.39 -26.99
N GLU A 400 -0.05 14.63 -27.04
CA GLU A 400 -0.06 13.18 -27.27
C GLU A 400 -0.71 12.41 -26.12
N VAL A 401 -0.37 12.71 -24.87
CA VAL A 401 -0.98 12.05 -23.69
C VAL A 401 -2.48 12.36 -23.62
N VAL A 402 -2.87 13.61 -23.91
CA VAL A 402 -4.29 14.00 -23.95
C VAL A 402 -5.02 13.34 -25.11
N ALA A 403 -4.40 13.26 -26.30
CA ALA A 403 -4.99 12.56 -27.44
C ALA A 403 -5.13 11.05 -27.18
N GLY A 404 -4.18 10.45 -26.45
CA GLY A 404 -4.20 9.04 -26.05
C GLY A 404 -5.42 8.67 -25.21
N LEU A 405 -5.99 9.60 -24.45
CA LEU A 405 -7.21 9.36 -23.68
C LEU A 405 -8.40 8.94 -24.55
N GLN A 406 -8.51 9.48 -25.76
CA GLN A 406 -9.60 9.11 -26.68
C GLN A 406 -9.47 7.66 -27.16
N GLY A 407 -8.25 7.11 -27.15
CA GLY A 407 -8.00 5.71 -27.50
C GLY A 407 -8.46 4.71 -26.46
N ILE A 408 -8.67 5.14 -25.21
CA ILE A 408 -9.08 4.29 -24.08
C ILE A 408 -10.54 4.51 -23.65
N VAL A 409 -11.26 5.40 -24.34
CA VAL A 409 -12.70 5.60 -24.13
C VAL A 409 -13.44 4.40 -24.69
N ASP A 410 -14.26 3.77 -23.85
CA ASP A 410 -15.11 2.68 -24.31
C ASP A 410 -16.14 3.21 -25.33
N SER A 411 -16.12 2.63 -26.53
CA SER A 411 -16.94 3.09 -27.66
C SER A 411 -18.45 2.99 -27.43
N SER A 412 -18.90 2.18 -26.47
CA SER A 412 -20.32 1.94 -26.19
C SER A 412 -20.87 2.87 -25.11
N SER A 413 -20.06 3.19 -24.10
CA SER A 413 -20.44 3.93 -22.90
C SER A 413 -19.90 5.36 -22.88
N GLY A 414 -18.86 5.65 -23.66
CA GLY A 414 -18.24 6.98 -23.73
C GLY A 414 -17.44 7.35 -22.49
N VAL A 415 -17.06 6.38 -21.66
CA VAL A 415 -16.30 6.58 -20.42
C VAL A 415 -15.03 5.73 -20.40
N VAL A 416 -14.11 6.07 -19.50
CA VAL A 416 -12.87 5.36 -19.20
C VAL A 416 -13.05 4.61 -17.87
N SER A 417 -12.71 3.32 -17.84
CA SER A 417 -12.67 2.52 -16.61
C SER A 417 -11.31 2.69 -15.92
N LEU A 418 -11.29 3.05 -14.64
CA LEU A 418 -10.05 3.36 -13.90
C LEU A 418 -9.21 2.14 -13.54
N HIS A 419 -9.76 0.93 -13.69
CA HIS A 419 -9.07 -0.33 -13.38
C HIS A 419 -8.91 -1.23 -14.60
N SER A 420 -8.99 -0.66 -15.82
CA SER A 420 -8.71 -1.41 -17.05
C SER A 420 -7.23 -1.48 -17.37
N SER A 421 -6.83 -2.50 -18.13
CA SER A 421 -5.46 -2.59 -18.63
C SER A 421 -5.12 -1.41 -19.56
N ASP A 422 -6.10 -0.90 -20.32
CA ASP A 422 -5.95 0.28 -21.17
C ASP A 422 -5.66 1.55 -20.36
N PHE A 423 -6.35 1.75 -19.22
CA PHE A 423 -6.07 2.87 -18.33
C PHE A 423 -4.64 2.79 -17.78
N ARG A 424 -4.17 1.61 -17.36
CA ARG A 424 -2.79 1.43 -16.89
C ARG A 424 -1.75 1.68 -17.97
N ARG A 425 -2.00 1.24 -19.21
CA ARG A 425 -1.12 1.56 -20.36
C ARG A 425 -1.07 3.07 -20.61
N TRP A 426 -2.20 3.75 -20.51
CA TRP A 426 -2.23 5.21 -20.60
C TRP A 426 -1.50 5.89 -19.44
N MET A 427 -1.63 5.40 -18.21
CA MET A 427 -0.87 5.89 -17.05
C MET A 427 0.64 5.71 -17.22
N ASN A 428 1.12 4.60 -17.80
CA ASN A 428 2.53 4.44 -18.17
C ASN A 428 2.97 5.47 -19.23
N THR A 429 2.09 5.84 -20.16
CA THR A 429 2.39 6.87 -21.17
C THR A 429 2.47 8.27 -20.53
N ALA A 430 1.56 8.57 -19.59
CA ALA A 430 1.50 9.85 -18.88
C ALA A 430 2.64 10.01 -17.85
N PHE A 431 3.02 8.92 -17.19
CA PHE A 431 4.02 8.87 -16.11
C PHE A 431 5.01 7.73 -16.31
N PRO A 432 5.90 7.83 -17.32
CA PRO A 432 6.73 6.71 -17.75
C PRO A 432 7.82 6.30 -16.75
N ASN A 433 8.20 7.19 -15.82
CA ASN A 433 9.16 6.87 -14.76
C ASN A 433 8.50 6.32 -13.49
N GLU A 434 7.19 6.56 -13.29
CA GLU A 434 6.47 6.21 -12.07
C GLU A 434 5.58 4.97 -12.27
N CYS A 435 4.90 4.88 -13.41
CA CYS A 435 3.90 3.85 -13.66
C CYS A 435 4.43 2.73 -14.55
N PRO A 436 4.38 1.45 -14.11
CA PRO A 436 4.81 0.33 -14.93
C PRO A 436 3.80 0.04 -16.04
N LEU A 437 4.27 -0.53 -17.14
CA LEU A 437 3.41 -1.07 -18.18
C LEU A 437 2.91 -2.46 -17.72
N PRO A 438 1.59 -2.75 -17.76
CA PRO A 438 1.09 -4.06 -17.37
C PRO A 438 1.62 -5.14 -18.32
N THR A 439 2.05 -6.27 -17.76
CA THR A 439 2.37 -7.47 -18.53
C THR A 439 1.11 -8.04 -19.20
N ALA A 440 1.27 -8.88 -20.23
CA ALA A 440 0.13 -9.54 -20.87
C ALA A 440 -0.71 -10.37 -19.89
N SER A 441 -0.08 -10.97 -18.88
CA SER A 441 -0.79 -11.72 -17.84
C SER A 441 -1.57 -10.81 -16.89
N GLU A 442 -1.02 -9.64 -16.55
CA GLU A 442 -1.70 -8.66 -15.69
C GLU A 442 -2.87 -8.03 -16.43
N ALA A 443 -2.66 -7.62 -17.68
CA ALA A 443 -3.72 -7.09 -18.52
C ALA A 443 -4.88 -8.10 -18.70
N ALA A 444 -4.55 -9.38 -18.95
CA ALA A 444 -5.57 -10.42 -19.10
C ALA A 444 -6.34 -10.70 -17.80
N ALA A 445 -5.70 -10.57 -16.64
CA ALA A 445 -6.38 -10.71 -15.35
C ALA A 445 -7.35 -9.55 -15.14
N GLU A 446 -6.89 -8.31 -15.31
CA GLU A 446 -7.71 -7.10 -15.10
C GLU A 446 -8.90 -7.01 -16.07
N ASP A 447 -8.69 -7.34 -17.35
CA ASP A 447 -9.76 -7.28 -18.33
C ASP A 447 -10.83 -8.36 -18.10
N ALA A 448 -10.45 -9.52 -17.55
CA ALA A 448 -11.42 -10.55 -17.17
C ALA A 448 -12.33 -10.08 -16.01
N GLU A 449 -11.80 -9.27 -15.10
CA GLU A 449 -12.52 -8.77 -13.92
C GLU A 449 -13.60 -7.75 -14.27
N LEU A 450 -13.33 -6.86 -15.24
CA LEU A 450 -14.32 -5.88 -15.71
C LEU A 450 -15.51 -6.52 -16.43
N VAL A 451 -15.35 -7.75 -16.92
CA VAL A 451 -16.44 -8.50 -17.58
C VAL A 451 -17.33 -9.23 -16.56
N GLU A 452 -16.79 -9.54 -15.37
CA GLU A 452 -17.53 -10.24 -14.30
C GLU A 452 -18.26 -9.29 -13.33
N ALA A 453 -17.87 -8.01 -13.30
CA ALA A 453 -18.51 -6.94 -12.52
C ALA A 453 -19.77 -6.36 -13.20
#